data_AF-Q5V5D8-F1
#
_entry.id   AF-Q5V5D8-F1
#
_cell.length_a   1.000
_cell.length_b   1.000
_cell.length_c   1.000
_cell.angle_alpha   90.00
_cell.angle_beta   90.00
_cell.angle_gamma   90.00
#
_symmetry.space_group_name_H-M   'P 1'
#
loop_
_entity.id
_entity.type
_entity.pdbx_description
1 polymer ?
#
loop_
_entity_poly.entity_id
_entity_poly.type
_entity_poly.pdbx_seq_one_letter_code
_entity_poly.pdbx_strand_id
1 'polypeptide(L)'
;MCCYGRANKHSLPRREQSSVYLLPYYKPCRMSQRHTVSRLSAVTKYRWVAGGVSGLVAGVGMGVVFHAGANLMPFIGALYGWPTVVGGWVVHLLNSTLAGLLFAFVVSRPVFHSQIESVGESVAAGVVFAAAIGLLSTGFLLPVSMSALGVQSFPEPLVPLPGMLGSVLVVASVGVAHLAYGLLLGWTYAAARGRRAPDSVASEA
;
A
#
# COMPACT_ATOMS: atom_id res chain seq x y z
N MET A 1 -1.75 26.97 -27.53
CA MET A 1 -1.52 28.35 -28.03
C MET A 1 -1.85 29.34 -26.92
N CYS A 2 -0.98 30.33 -26.75
CA CYS A 2 -0.89 31.28 -25.62
C CYS A 2 -1.77 32.52 -25.81
N CYS A 3 -2.12 33.23 -24.73
CA CYS A 3 -2.31 34.68 -24.80
C CYS A 3 -1.44 35.35 -23.74
N TYR A 4 -0.22 35.70 -24.14
CA TYR A 4 0.72 36.53 -23.40
C TYR A 4 0.45 38.00 -23.79
N GLY A 5 -0.19 38.76 -22.91
CA GLY A 5 -0.43 40.20 -23.12
C GLY A 5 0.74 41.03 -22.60
N ARG A 6 1.64 41.45 -23.48
CA ARG A 6 2.71 42.43 -23.22
C ARG A 6 2.08 43.83 -23.14
N ALA A 7 1.96 44.41 -21.94
CA ALA A 7 1.54 45.80 -21.77
C ALA A 7 2.77 46.73 -21.85
N ASN A 8 2.86 47.48 -22.94
CA ASN A 8 3.83 48.54 -23.17
C ASN A 8 3.27 49.85 -22.56
N LYS A 9 4.01 50.56 -21.70
CA LYS A 9 3.64 51.90 -21.24
C LYS A 9 4.86 52.82 -21.14
N HIS A 10 4.99 53.70 -22.14
CA HIS A 10 5.68 54.98 -22.01
C HIS A 10 4.63 56.09 -21.85
N SER A 11 4.97 57.10 -21.04
CA SER A 11 4.43 58.48 -20.98
C SER A 11 3.17 58.77 -20.13
N LEU A 12 3.37 59.50 -19.02
CA LEU A 12 2.39 60.11 -18.08
C LEU A 12 1.82 61.46 -18.63
N PRO A 13 0.75 62.09 -18.08
CA PRO A 13 0.82 62.87 -16.82
C PRO A 13 -0.42 62.84 -15.87
N ARG A 14 -0.16 63.42 -14.69
CA ARG A 14 -0.83 63.51 -13.38
C ARG A 14 -2.12 64.39 -13.33
N ARG A 15 -3.21 63.90 -12.69
CA ARG A 15 -4.08 64.62 -11.70
C ARG A 15 -5.23 63.74 -11.14
N GLU A 16 -5.52 63.94 -9.84
CA GLU A 16 -6.68 63.53 -9.00
C GLU A 16 -6.97 62.03 -8.79
N GLN A 17 -6.64 61.46 -7.61
CA GLN A 17 -7.46 61.39 -6.38
C GLN A 17 -8.87 60.79 -6.55
N SER A 18 -9.03 59.50 -6.26
CA SER A 18 -9.93 59.00 -5.19
C SER A 18 -10.05 57.47 -5.22
N SER A 19 -9.88 56.88 -4.04
CA SER A 19 -10.40 55.60 -3.54
C SER A 19 -11.07 54.64 -4.52
N VAL A 20 -10.52 53.43 -4.66
CA VAL A 20 -11.15 52.15 -4.30
C VAL A 20 -10.14 51.06 -4.67
N TYR A 21 -9.73 50.28 -3.67
CA TYR A 21 -8.96 49.06 -3.84
C TYR A 21 -9.79 48.04 -4.64
N LEU A 22 -9.71 48.10 -5.97
CA LEU A 22 -10.11 46.99 -6.83
C LEU A 22 -9.02 45.92 -6.72
N LEU A 23 -9.12 45.10 -5.67
CA LEU A 23 -8.50 43.77 -5.68
C LEU A 23 -8.97 43.09 -6.97
N PRO A 24 -8.06 42.69 -7.87
CA PRO A 24 -8.46 41.90 -9.02
C PRO A 24 -9.06 40.61 -8.48
N TYR A 25 -10.37 40.46 -8.60
CA TYR A 25 -11.08 39.23 -8.34
C TYR A 25 -10.58 38.23 -9.38
N TYR A 26 -9.49 37.54 -9.05
CA TYR A 26 -9.00 36.40 -9.80
C TYR A 26 -10.13 35.37 -9.77
N LYS A 27 -10.98 35.32 -10.80
CA LYS A 27 -11.88 34.19 -11.00
C LYS A 27 -10.97 33.00 -11.29
N PRO A 28 -10.80 32.03 -10.38
CA PRO A 28 -10.08 30.81 -10.74
C PRO A 28 -10.82 30.20 -11.93
N CYS A 29 -10.07 29.92 -13.00
CA CYS A 29 -10.62 29.38 -14.23
C CYS A 29 -11.29 28.03 -13.89
N ARG A 30 -12.62 28.04 -13.78
CA ARG A 30 -13.42 26.97 -13.16
C ARG A 30 -13.32 25.64 -13.95
N MET A 31 -12.86 25.67 -15.20
CA MET A 31 -12.51 24.48 -15.98
C MET A 31 -11.15 23.87 -15.57
N SER A 32 -10.12 24.68 -15.33
CA SER A 32 -8.78 24.20 -14.95
C SER A 32 -8.80 23.46 -13.62
N GLN A 33 -9.54 23.97 -12.62
CA GLN A 33 -9.68 23.28 -11.33
C GLN A 33 -10.44 21.94 -11.42
N ARG A 34 -11.46 21.82 -12.30
CA ARG A 34 -12.20 20.55 -12.46
C ARG A 34 -11.34 19.44 -13.07
N HIS A 35 -10.45 19.77 -14.01
CA HIS A 35 -9.50 18.81 -14.58
C HIS A 35 -8.46 18.37 -13.55
N THR A 36 -7.96 19.28 -12.71
CA THR A 36 -6.99 18.92 -11.65
C THR A 36 -7.62 18.01 -10.59
N VAL A 37 -8.82 18.34 -10.09
CA VAL A 37 -9.50 17.52 -9.07
C VAL A 37 -9.85 16.13 -9.59
N SER A 38 -10.34 16.02 -10.83
CA SER A 38 -10.65 14.71 -11.44
C SER A 38 -9.40 13.86 -11.65
N ARG A 39 -8.29 14.44 -12.15
CA ARG A 39 -7.01 13.73 -12.30
C ARG A 39 -6.44 13.25 -10.96
N LEU A 40 -6.45 14.11 -9.93
CA LEU A 40 -5.98 13.73 -8.58
C LEU A 40 -6.81 12.59 -7.97
N SER A 41 -8.14 12.64 -8.15
CA SER A 41 -9.04 11.58 -7.68
C SER A 41 -8.79 10.24 -8.40
N ALA A 42 -8.55 10.28 -9.71
CA ALA A 42 -8.29 9.10 -10.52
C ALA A 42 -6.93 8.46 -10.22
N VAL A 43 -5.89 9.27 -10.02
CA VAL A 43 -4.55 8.81 -9.61
C VAL A 43 -4.61 8.19 -8.21
N THR A 44 -5.28 8.86 -7.27
CA THR A 44 -5.44 8.36 -5.90
C THR A 44 -6.19 7.03 -5.89
N LYS A 45 -7.39 6.97 -6.50
CA LYS A 45 -8.20 5.74 -6.61
C LYS A 45 -7.40 4.58 -7.19
N TYR A 46 -6.60 4.85 -8.21
CA TYR A 46 -5.75 3.84 -8.82
C TYR A 46 -4.68 3.30 -7.88
N ARG A 47 -3.99 4.16 -7.12
CA ARG A 47 -2.96 3.74 -6.15
C ARG A 47 -3.55 2.81 -5.09
N TRP A 48 -4.76 3.12 -4.61
CA TRP A 48 -5.49 2.25 -3.69
C TRP A 48 -5.85 0.90 -4.32
N VAL A 49 -6.40 0.89 -5.53
CA VAL A 49 -6.73 -0.37 -6.24
C VAL A 49 -5.46 -1.20 -6.48
N ALA A 50 -4.38 -0.57 -6.94
CA ALA A 50 -3.09 -1.24 -7.12
C ALA A 50 -2.58 -1.85 -5.81
N GLY A 51 -2.66 -1.11 -4.70
CA GLY A 51 -2.31 -1.58 -3.36
C GLY A 51 -3.13 -2.79 -2.91
N GLY A 52 -4.46 -2.71 -3.04
CA GLY A 52 -5.36 -3.80 -2.67
C GLY A 52 -5.11 -5.06 -3.50
N VAL A 53 -4.99 -4.93 -4.82
CA VAL A 53 -4.70 -6.05 -5.72
C VAL A 53 -3.31 -6.64 -5.42
N SER A 54 -2.28 -5.82 -5.22
CA SER A 54 -0.95 -6.30 -4.86
C SER A 54 -0.94 -7.02 -3.51
N GLY A 55 -1.70 -6.51 -2.53
CA GLY A 55 -1.85 -7.13 -1.22
C GLY A 55 -2.56 -8.49 -1.30
N LEU A 56 -3.57 -8.60 -2.17
CA LEU A 56 -4.25 -9.87 -2.41
C LEU A 56 -3.32 -10.91 -3.06
N VAL A 57 -2.59 -10.53 -4.12
CA VAL A 57 -1.65 -11.43 -4.81
C VAL A 57 -0.53 -11.88 -3.87
N ALA A 58 0.05 -10.94 -3.13
CA ALA A 58 1.06 -11.23 -2.12
C ALA A 58 0.51 -12.11 -1.00
N GLY A 59 -0.74 -11.85 -0.56
CA GLY A 59 -1.46 -12.62 0.44
C GLY A 59 -1.67 -14.07 0.02
N VAL A 60 -2.00 -14.31 -1.26
CA VAL A 60 -2.09 -15.67 -1.80
C VAL A 60 -0.74 -16.38 -1.70
N GLY A 61 0.34 -15.75 -2.15
CA GLY A 61 1.69 -16.33 -2.07
C GLY A 61 2.11 -16.67 -0.64
N MET A 62 1.91 -15.73 0.29
CA MET A 62 2.15 -15.94 1.71
C MET A 62 1.28 -17.04 2.31
N GLY A 63 0.00 -17.09 1.93
CA GLY A 63 -0.96 -18.07 2.40
C GLY A 63 -0.58 -19.49 1.97
N VAL A 64 -0.04 -19.66 0.76
CA VAL A 64 0.50 -20.95 0.31
C VAL A 64 1.67 -21.39 1.18
N VAL A 65 2.60 -20.48 1.50
CA VAL A 65 3.74 -20.78 2.39
C VAL A 65 3.26 -21.18 3.78
N PHE A 66 2.30 -20.46 4.36
CA PHE A 66 1.71 -20.80 5.65
C PHE A 66 0.97 -22.13 5.66
N HIS A 67 0.24 -22.44 4.60
CA HIS A 67 -0.51 -23.68 4.48
C HIS A 67 0.45 -24.87 4.32
N ALA A 68 1.43 -24.76 3.43
CA ALA A 68 2.34 -25.86 3.11
C ALA A 68 3.46 -26.05 4.15
N GLY A 69 3.95 -24.98 4.77
CA GLY A 69 5.10 -25.03 5.68
C GLY A 69 4.77 -25.57 7.07
N ALA A 70 3.70 -25.08 7.67
CA ALA A 70 3.34 -25.42 9.05
C ALA A 70 1.82 -25.57 9.28
N ASN A 71 1.02 -25.66 8.21
CA ASN A 71 -0.44 -25.77 8.27
C ASN A 71 -1.09 -24.72 9.19
N LEU A 72 -0.67 -23.46 9.04
CA LEU A 72 -1.09 -22.38 9.94
C LEU A 72 -2.50 -21.83 9.63
N MET A 73 -3.14 -22.25 8.53
CA MET A 73 -4.45 -21.70 8.13
C MET A 73 -5.55 -21.93 9.17
N PRO A 74 -5.80 -23.16 9.69
CA PRO A 74 -6.78 -23.36 10.75
C PRO A 74 -6.53 -22.50 11.99
N PHE A 75 -5.26 -22.28 12.33
CA PHE A 75 -4.87 -21.45 13.46
C PHE A 75 -5.17 -19.97 13.25
N ILE A 76 -4.83 -19.45 12.07
CA ILE A 76 -5.20 -18.08 11.69
C ILE A 76 -6.72 -17.91 11.78
N GLY A 77 -7.50 -18.90 11.32
CA GLY A 77 -8.96 -18.88 11.44
C GLY A 77 -9.43 -18.91 12.90
N ALA A 78 -8.77 -19.69 13.76
CA ALA A 78 -9.10 -19.79 15.19
C ALA A 78 -8.96 -18.46 15.94
N LEU A 79 -7.98 -17.62 15.56
CA LEU A 79 -7.82 -16.26 16.12
C LEU A 79 -9.03 -15.35 15.89
N TYR A 80 -9.90 -15.73 14.95
CA TYR A 80 -11.12 -15.00 14.58
C TYR A 80 -12.40 -15.81 14.85
N GLY A 81 -12.30 -16.89 15.64
CA GLY A 81 -13.43 -17.74 15.98
C GLY A 81 -13.91 -18.66 14.86
N TRP A 82 -13.15 -18.80 13.76
CA TRP A 82 -13.48 -19.68 12.63
C TRP A 82 -12.35 -20.68 12.35
N PRO A 83 -12.17 -21.71 13.21
CA PRO A 83 -11.01 -22.62 13.23
C PRO A 83 -11.04 -23.66 12.10
N THR A 84 -11.12 -23.19 10.85
CA THR A 84 -11.11 -24.01 9.64
C THR A 84 -10.06 -23.49 8.68
N VAL A 85 -9.58 -24.35 7.77
CA VAL A 85 -8.67 -23.95 6.69
C VAL A 85 -9.28 -22.80 5.86
N VAL A 86 -10.58 -22.88 5.56
CA VAL A 86 -11.30 -21.85 4.79
C VAL A 86 -11.37 -20.54 5.56
N GLY A 87 -11.74 -20.58 6.84
CA GLY A 87 -11.77 -19.40 7.71
C GLY A 87 -10.41 -18.71 7.80
N GLY A 88 -9.33 -19.50 7.93
CA GLY A 88 -7.95 -19.04 7.88
C GLY A 88 -7.63 -18.28 6.60
N TRP A 89 -7.91 -18.89 5.44
CA TRP A 89 -7.69 -18.25 4.13
C TRP A 89 -8.47 -16.96 3.98
N VAL A 90 -9.75 -16.95 4.34
CA VAL A 90 -10.61 -15.75 4.23
C VAL A 90 -10.02 -14.59 5.03
N VAL A 91 -9.71 -14.82 6.31
CA VAL A 91 -9.18 -13.77 7.17
C VAL A 91 -7.78 -13.35 6.77
N HIS A 92 -6.93 -14.32 6.40
CA HIS A 92 -5.57 -14.06 5.92
C HIS A 92 -5.58 -13.16 4.68
N LEU A 93 -6.41 -13.45 3.68
CA LEU A 93 -6.52 -12.66 2.46
C LEU A 93 -7.12 -11.27 2.72
N LEU A 94 -8.08 -11.16 3.65
CA LEU A 94 -8.63 -9.87 4.08
C LEU A 94 -7.53 -9.00 4.69
N ASN A 95 -6.81 -9.53 5.68
CA ASN A 95 -5.70 -8.83 6.34
C ASN A 95 -4.60 -8.46 5.35
N SER A 96 -4.26 -9.37 4.43
CA SER A 96 -3.26 -9.14 3.37
C SER A 96 -3.67 -8.02 2.41
N THR A 97 -4.96 -7.93 2.08
CA THR A 97 -5.50 -6.85 1.23
C THR A 97 -5.46 -5.51 1.97
N LEU A 98 -5.86 -5.48 3.24
CA LEU A 98 -5.78 -4.29 4.10
C LEU A 98 -4.33 -3.81 4.27
N ALA A 99 -3.39 -4.74 4.46
CA ALA A 99 -1.97 -4.44 4.51
C ALA A 99 -1.46 -3.87 3.18
N GLY A 100 -1.90 -4.39 2.03
CA GLY A 100 -1.56 -3.82 0.72
C GLY A 100 -2.13 -2.42 0.49
N LEU A 101 -3.34 -2.14 0.98
CA LEU A 101 -3.91 -0.79 0.99
C LEU A 101 -3.09 0.16 1.87
N LEU A 102 -2.69 -0.31 3.06
CA LEU A 102 -1.83 0.46 3.97
C LEU A 102 -0.46 0.71 3.34
N PHE A 103 0.14 -0.28 2.68
CA PHE A 103 1.38 -0.10 1.94
C PHE A 103 1.24 1.00 0.89
N ALA A 104 0.21 0.93 0.04
CA ALA A 104 -0.07 1.97 -0.96
C ALA A 104 -0.25 3.34 -0.33
N PHE A 105 -0.90 3.43 0.84
CA PHE A 105 -1.04 4.68 1.58
C PHE A 105 0.31 5.23 2.05
N VAL A 106 1.15 4.39 2.66
CA VAL A 106 2.48 4.78 3.18
C VAL A 106 3.38 5.26 2.04
N VAL A 107 3.53 4.48 0.98
CA VAL A 107 4.37 4.83 -0.18
C VAL A 107 3.82 5.98 -1.01
N SER A 108 2.59 6.43 -0.74
CA SER A 108 2.00 7.61 -1.36
C SER A 108 2.28 8.92 -0.62
N ARG A 109 2.93 8.86 0.55
CA ARG A 109 3.32 10.06 1.29
C ARG A 109 4.49 10.78 0.59
N PRO A 110 4.53 12.13 0.62
CA PRO A 110 5.57 12.93 -0.05
C PRO A 110 7.00 12.56 0.36
N VAL A 111 7.19 12.13 1.61
CA VAL A 111 8.49 11.74 2.17
C VAL A 111 9.12 10.56 1.41
N PHE A 112 8.32 9.69 0.80
CA PHE A 112 8.80 8.50 0.08
C PHE A 112 8.74 8.67 -1.45
N HIS A 113 8.30 9.82 -1.95
CA HIS A 113 8.05 10.00 -3.38
C HIS A 113 9.33 9.99 -4.22
N SER A 114 10.46 10.45 -3.66
CA SER A 114 11.78 10.43 -4.30
C SER A 114 12.57 9.13 -4.09
N GLN A 115 12.01 8.16 -3.36
CA GLN A 115 12.70 6.92 -2.99
C GLN A 115 12.13 5.67 -3.66
N ILE A 116 11.05 5.79 -4.45
CA ILE A 116 10.35 4.64 -5.05
C ILE A 116 10.04 4.91 -6.53
N GLU A 117 11.09 5.18 -7.27
CA GLU A 117 11.07 5.45 -8.70
C GLU A 117 11.33 4.16 -9.51
N SER A 118 12.07 3.21 -8.93
CA SER A 118 12.42 1.94 -9.56
C SER A 118 11.62 0.75 -9.02
N VAL A 119 11.62 -0.35 -9.78
CA VAL A 119 11.06 -1.64 -9.35
C VAL A 119 11.80 -2.16 -8.12
N GLY A 120 13.13 -2.03 -8.09
CA GLY A 120 13.97 -2.50 -6.99
C GLY A 120 13.66 -1.80 -5.67
N GLU A 121 13.45 -0.48 -5.70
CA GLU A 121 13.04 0.30 -4.53
C GLU A 121 11.64 -0.08 -4.05
N SER A 122 10.70 -0.33 -4.96
CA SER A 122 9.35 -0.81 -4.61
C SER A 122 9.39 -2.17 -3.93
N VAL A 123 10.24 -3.08 -4.42
CA VAL A 123 10.48 -4.40 -3.81
C VAL A 123 11.12 -4.25 -2.43
N ALA A 124 12.16 -3.43 -2.29
CA ALA A 124 12.81 -3.16 -1.01
C ALA A 124 11.83 -2.58 0.02
N ALA A 125 11.02 -1.59 -0.38
CA ALA A 125 9.97 -1.02 0.46
C ALA A 125 8.93 -2.07 0.86
N GLY A 126 8.53 -2.96 -0.06
CA GLY A 126 7.64 -4.07 0.23
C GLY A 126 8.20 -5.04 1.27
N VAL A 127 9.48 -5.39 1.17
CA VAL A 127 10.18 -6.25 2.15
C VAL A 127 10.27 -5.59 3.52
N VAL A 128 10.67 -4.32 3.59
CA VAL A 128 10.76 -3.58 4.86
C VAL A 128 9.38 -3.46 5.51
N PHE A 129 8.36 -3.13 4.72
CA PHE A 129 6.98 -3.07 5.20
C PHE A 129 6.52 -4.44 5.74
N ALA A 130 6.72 -5.52 4.97
CA ALA A 130 6.33 -6.85 5.37
C ALA A 130 7.04 -7.34 6.65
N ALA A 131 8.33 -7.01 6.80
CA ALA A 131 9.08 -7.29 8.02
C ALA A 131 8.48 -6.54 9.22
N ALA A 132 8.16 -5.25 9.07
CA ALA A 132 7.55 -4.45 10.12
C ALA A 132 6.17 -4.99 10.54
N ILE A 133 5.28 -5.30 9.57
CA ILE A 133 3.97 -5.87 9.91
C ILE A 133 4.10 -7.27 10.49
N GLY A 134 5.09 -8.04 10.04
CA GLY A 134 5.35 -9.39 10.54
C GLY A 134 5.77 -9.36 11.99
N LEU A 135 6.73 -8.52 12.34
CA LEU A 135 7.14 -8.32 13.73
C LEU A 135 5.99 -7.84 14.61
N LEU A 136 5.20 -6.87 14.13
CA LEU A 136 4.04 -6.38 14.88
C LEU A 136 2.97 -7.46 15.07
N SER A 137 2.60 -8.18 14.00
CA SER A 137 1.54 -9.18 14.05
C SER A 137 1.95 -10.41 14.85
N THR A 138 3.14 -10.95 14.61
CA THR A 138 3.59 -12.21 15.21
C THR A 138 4.26 -12.00 16.57
N GLY A 139 5.00 -10.90 16.75
CA GLY A 139 5.72 -10.60 17.98
C GLY A 139 4.86 -9.90 19.04
N PHE A 140 3.75 -9.26 18.65
CA PHE A 140 2.89 -8.53 19.59
C PHE A 140 1.42 -8.92 19.51
N LEU A 141 0.76 -8.77 18.36
CA LEU A 141 -0.69 -9.03 18.26
C LEU A 141 -1.05 -10.49 18.55
N LEU A 142 -0.21 -11.43 18.10
CA LEU A 142 -0.43 -12.85 18.29
C LEU A 142 -0.33 -13.27 19.77
N PRO A 143 0.74 -12.94 20.52
CA PRO A 143 0.79 -13.17 21.97
C PRO A 143 -0.41 -12.59 22.72
N VAL A 144 -0.81 -11.36 22.38
CA VAL A 144 -1.98 -10.71 22.99
C VAL A 144 -3.27 -11.48 22.68
N SER A 145 -3.46 -11.91 21.43
CA SER A 145 -4.62 -12.67 21.00
C SER A 145 -4.69 -14.05 21.66
N MET A 146 -3.55 -14.74 21.75
CA MET A 146 -3.45 -16.05 22.42
C MET A 146 -3.76 -15.93 23.91
N SER A 147 -3.24 -14.90 24.58
CA SER A 147 -3.53 -14.59 25.98
C SER A 147 -5.03 -14.33 26.19
N ALA A 148 -5.65 -13.53 25.32
CA ALA A 148 -7.07 -13.22 25.38
C ALA A 148 -7.97 -14.45 25.12
N LEU A 149 -7.52 -15.39 24.29
CA LEU A 149 -8.27 -16.60 23.92
C LEU A 149 -7.95 -17.82 24.81
N GLY A 150 -7.03 -17.69 25.78
CA GLY A 150 -6.60 -18.80 26.64
C GLY A 150 -5.81 -19.90 25.92
N VAL A 151 -5.21 -19.60 24.76
CA VAL A 151 -4.45 -20.56 23.95
C VAL A 151 -3.00 -20.57 24.40
N GLN A 152 -2.53 -21.69 24.93
CA GLN A 152 -1.18 -21.83 25.53
C GLN A 152 -0.14 -22.46 24.60
N SER A 153 -0.58 -23.07 23.49
CA SER A 153 0.31 -23.74 22.54
C SER A 153 -0.04 -23.42 21.09
N PHE A 154 0.98 -23.39 20.25
CA PHE A 154 0.81 -23.38 18.80
C PHE A 154 0.20 -24.70 18.32
N PRO A 155 -0.46 -24.71 17.15
CA PRO A 155 -0.84 -25.96 16.51
C PRO A 155 0.42 -26.78 16.24
N GLU A 156 0.31 -28.09 16.42
CA GLU A 156 1.38 -29.02 16.02
C GLU A 156 1.66 -28.85 14.51
N PRO A 157 2.92 -28.62 14.11
CA PRO A 157 3.28 -28.53 12.71
C PRO A 157 2.89 -29.81 11.96
N LEU A 158 2.63 -29.67 10.66
CA LEU A 158 2.25 -30.81 9.80
C LEU A 158 3.32 -31.92 9.79
N VAL A 159 4.58 -31.57 10.07
CA VAL A 159 5.66 -32.51 10.36
C VAL A 159 5.87 -32.55 11.89
N PRO A 160 5.60 -33.67 12.57
CA PRO A 160 5.77 -33.79 14.01
C PRO A 160 7.27 -33.81 14.35
N LEU A 161 7.85 -32.61 14.50
CA LEU A 161 9.22 -32.42 14.97
C LEU A 161 9.18 -32.03 16.45
N PRO A 162 9.61 -32.90 17.37
CA PRO A 162 9.53 -32.61 18.80
C PRO A 162 10.48 -31.48 19.20
N GLY A 163 10.05 -30.68 20.18
CA GLY A 163 10.89 -29.71 20.88
C GLY A 163 11.31 -28.50 20.05
N MET A 164 12.57 -28.06 20.21
CA MET A 164 13.09 -26.82 19.60
C MET A 164 13.11 -26.85 18.06
N LEU A 165 13.18 -28.03 17.44
CA LEU A 165 13.21 -28.13 15.98
C LEU A 165 11.86 -27.72 15.36
N GLY A 166 10.74 -28.08 15.98
CA GLY A 166 9.41 -27.66 15.54
C GLY A 166 9.21 -26.15 15.65
N SER A 167 9.65 -25.55 16.76
CA SER A 167 9.51 -24.10 16.96
C SER A 167 10.37 -23.28 15.99
N VAL A 168 11.61 -23.73 15.71
CA VAL A 168 12.47 -23.11 14.69
C VAL A 168 11.82 -23.21 13.31
N LEU A 169 11.21 -24.34 12.96
CA LEU A 169 10.55 -24.52 11.67
C LEU A 169 9.37 -23.55 11.49
N VAL A 170 8.57 -23.34 12.54
CA VAL A 170 7.44 -22.39 12.53
C VAL A 170 7.96 -20.97 12.37
N VAL A 171 8.96 -20.55 13.16
CA VAL A 171 9.56 -19.21 13.06
C VAL A 171 10.17 -18.97 11.68
N ALA A 172 10.90 -19.95 11.13
CA ALA A 172 11.48 -19.88 9.79
C ALA A 172 10.39 -19.78 8.72
N SER A 173 9.34 -20.60 8.81
CA SER A 173 8.18 -20.56 7.89
C SER A 173 7.51 -19.18 7.92
N VAL A 174 7.37 -18.59 9.11
CA VAL A 174 6.83 -17.24 9.28
C VAL A 174 7.72 -16.19 8.64
N GLY A 175 9.04 -16.25 8.84
CA GLY A 175 10.00 -15.35 8.19
C GLY A 175 9.95 -15.44 6.67
N VAL A 176 9.97 -16.66 6.12
CA VAL A 176 9.88 -16.91 4.67
C VAL A 176 8.56 -16.41 4.09
N ALA A 177 7.45 -16.62 4.80
CA ALA A 177 6.14 -16.16 4.35
C ALA A 177 6.07 -14.62 4.25
N HIS A 178 6.60 -13.90 5.25
CA HIS A 178 6.64 -12.43 5.21
C HIS A 178 7.60 -11.90 4.15
N LEU A 179 8.74 -12.56 3.94
CA LEU A 179 9.64 -12.22 2.85
C LEU A 179 8.95 -12.39 1.50
N ALA A 180 8.28 -13.52 1.27
CA ALA A 180 7.51 -13.78 0.06
C ALA A 180 6.41 -12.74 -0.16
N TYR A 181 5.68 -12.38 0.91
CA TYR A 181 4.69 -11.31 0.86
C TYR A 181 5.31 -9.98 0.42
N GLY A 182 6.41 -9.55 1.06
CA GLY A 182 7.04 -8.27 0.75
C GLY A 182 7.59 -8.17 -0.68
N LEU A 183 8.21 -9.26 -1.15
CA LEU A 183 8.71 -9.36 -2.54
C LEU A 183 7.56 -9.24 -3.55
N LEU A 184 6.50 -10.04 -3.37
CA LEU A 184 5.34 -10.05 -4.26
C LEU A 184 4.59 -8.72 -4.22
N LEU A 185 4.40 -8.14 -3.04
CA LEU A 185 3.71 -6.87 -2.85
C LEU A 185 4.44 -5.76 -3.61
N GLY A 186 5.73 -5.59 -3.35
CA GLY A 186 6.53 -4.54 -3.97
C GLY A 186 6.64 -4.69 -5.49
N TRP A 187 6.81 -5.93 -5.97
CA TRP A 187 6.89 -6.23 -7.41
C TRP A 187 5.57 -6.00 -8.14
N THR A 188 4.47 -6.56 -7.63
CA THR A 188 3.15 -6.41 -8.27
C THR A 188 2.62 -4.98 -8.20
N TYR A 189 2.91 -4.25 -7.12
CA TYR A 189 2.59 -2.83 -7.02
C TYR A 189 3.38 -1.99 -8.05
N ALA A 190 4.68 -2.27 -8.23
CA ALA A 190 5.49 -1.62 -9.26
C ALA A 190 4.98 -1.93 -10.67
N ALA A 191 4.68 -3.20 -10.96
CA ALA A 191 4.14 -3.63 -12.25
C ALA A 191 2.79 -2.96 -12.56
N ALA A 192 1.91 -2.82 -11.56
CA ALA A 192 0.66 -2.09 -11.72
C ALA A 192 0.91 -0.60 -12.04
N ARG A 193 1.89 0.06 -11.40
CA ARG A 193 2.22 1.47 -11.73
C ARG A 193 2.82 1.63 -13.14
N GLY A 194 3.67 0.70 -13.57
CA GLY A 194 4.39 0.77 -14.85
C GLY A 194 3.48 0.73 -16.09
N ARG A 195 2.34 0.03 -16.03
CA ARG A 195 1.40 -0.09 -17.17
C ARG A 195 0.74 1.21 -17.61
N ARG A 196 0.84 2.30 -16.83
CA ARG A 196 0.14 3.56 -17.12
C ARG A 196 1.03 4.68 -17.68
N ALA A 197 2.35 4.60 -17.51
CA ALA A 197 3.28 5.53 -18.15
C ALA A 197 3.21 5.50 -19.70
N PRO A 198 3.00 4.34 -20.36
CA PRO A 198 2.83 4.28 -21.81
C PRO A 198 1.55 4.99 -22.30
N ASP A 199 0.43 4.80 -21.60
CA ASP A 199 -0.89 5.29 -22.03
C ASP A 199 -1.01 6.82 -21.93
N SER A 200 -0.29 7.46 -21.00
CA SER A 200 -0.26 8.93 -20.89
C SER A 200 0.50 9.60 -22.02
N VAL A 201 1.53 8.94 -22.57
CA VAL A 201 2.33 9.49 -23.68
C VAL A 201 1.58 9.38 -25.01
N ALA A 202 0.82 8.30 -25.20
CA ALA A 202 0.02 8.09 -26.41
C ALA A 202 -1.21 9.01 -26.51
N SER A 203 -1.69 9.59 -25.40
CA SER A 203 -2.83 10.53 -25.40
C SER A 203 -2.41 12.00 -25.61
N GLU A 204 -1.11 12.31 -25.55
CA GLU A 204 -0.56 13.66 -25.73
C GLU A 204 0.13 13.86 -27.09
N ALA A 205 0.22 12.81 -27.91
CA ALA A 205 0.69 12.82 -29.30
C ALA A 205 -0.47 12.85 -30.29
#